data_AF-A0AB34JK46-F1
#
_entry.id   AF-A0AB34JK46-F1
#
_cell.length_a   1.000
_cell.length_b   1.000
_cell.length_c   1.000
_cell.angle_alpha   90.00
_cell.angle_beta   90.00
_cell.angle_gamma   90.00
#
_symmetry.space_group_name_H-M   'P 1'
#
loop_
_entity.id
_entity.type
_entity.pdbx_description
1 polymer ?
#
loop_
_entity_poly.entity_id
_entity_poly.type
_entity_poly.pdbx_seq_one_letter_code
_entity_poly.pdbx_strand_id
1 'polypeptide(L)'
;MASLLLWLSVASVSAVRLGEVTLSRHRSAAIMHRTRIPWSVRCCALPEDSPSDSSDEIECDPTGNCDVPSTMGDAEEDRLRLKTDLLRLAAACSRGEAATNLDRDTARTLVSSLEMLNPTPEPTRSPICVGTWELVFSDTQLFRSSPFFMAGRAVCADGDEARRYDWFCDMHRAALAISTVGKVRQIVSEERVTSEFEVRVGAIPFLTDFLPPIRYSGGAPLVIEGTIVSSATIDSNSGDGWNLLMDTVEVKGSNIPLLRQALDSGVKLQTRQLGSLLEQVVPSYANPTPAFRTTYLDEDLRISRDQDGKLFVYSRLSGDTNPTQYEDKASDLGLGQLMEGLVAGFMG
;
A
#
# COMPACT_ATOMS: atom_id res chain seq x y z
N MET A 1 -17.58 -13.29 -11.38
CA MET A 1 -17.62 -14.48 -10.47
C MET A 1 -16.57 -15.56 -10.79
N ALA A 2 -16.46 -16.10 -12.02
CA ALA A 2 -15.48 -17.16 -12.32
C ALA A 2 -14.00 -16.69 -12.21
N SER A 3 -13.70 -15.46 -12.61
CA SER A 3 -12.33 -14.89 -12.54
C SER A 3 -11.84 -14.64 -11.11
N LEU A 4 -12.75 -14.27 -10.19
CA LEU A 4 -12.44 -14.08 -8.76
C LEU A 4 -12.17 -15.42 -8.06
N LEU A 5 -12.93 -16.46 -8.39
CA LEU A 5 -12.73 -17.82 -7.87
C LEU A 5 -11.41 -18.43 -8.35
N LEU A 6 -10.99 -18.14 -9.59
CA LEU A 6 -9.71 -18.60 -10.13
C LEU A 6 -8.52 -17.93 -9.43
N TRP A 7 -8.58 -16.62 -9.19
CA TRP A 7 -7.55 -15.87 -8.45
C TRP A 7 -7.47 -16.28 -6.98
N LEU A 8 -8.61 -16.45 -6.31
CA LEU A 8 -8.68 -16.95 -4.93
C LEU A 8 -8.11 -18.38 -4.82
N SER A 9 -8.29 -19.22 -5.85
CA SER A 9 -7.74 -20.59 -5.87
C SER A 9 -6.22 -20.62 -6.06
N VAL A 10 -5.63 -19.65 -6.78
CA VAL A 10 -4.17 -19.53 -6.93
C VAL A 10 -3.53 -18.96 -5.67
N ALA A 11 -4.22 -18.06 -4.96
CA ALA A 11 -3.76 -17.52 -3.67
C ALA A 11 -3.90 -18.50 -2.48
N SER A 12 -4.71 -19.54 -2.62
CA SER A 12 -5.01 -20.50 -1.54
C SER A 12 -4.25 -21.82 -1.73
N VAL A 13 -2.92 -21.79 -1.79
CA VAL A 13 -2.09 -22.97 -1.52
C VAL A 13 -1.63 -22.89 -0.07
N SER A 14 -2.55 -23.18 0.85
CA SER A 14 -2.37 -23.62 2.25
C SER A 14 -3.52 -23.11 3.12
N ALA A 15 -4.72 -23.66 2.92
CA ALA A 15 -5.79 -23.58 3.91
C ALA A 15 -6.29 -25.01 4.17
N VAL A 16 -5.79 -25.60 5.25
CA VAL A 16 -6.26 -26.88 5.78
C VAL A 16 -7.75 -26.75 6.08
N ARG A 17 -8.54 -27.67 5.49
CA ARG A 17 -9.99 -27.80 5.69
C ARG A 17 -10.34 -27.87 7.18
N LEU A 18 -11.15 -26.92 7.65
CA LEU A 18 -11.89 -27.04 8.90
C LEU A 18 -13.38 -26.77 8.64
N GLY A 19 -14.16 -27.86 8.74
CA GLY A 19 -15.53 -27.96 9.27
C GLY A 19 -16.61 -26.98 8.81
N GLU A 20 -17.57 -27.50 8.04
CA GLU A 20 -18.87 -26.89 7.80
C GLU A 20 -19.63 -26.63 9.11
N VAL A 21 -20.08 -25.38 9.32
CA VAL A 21 -21.17 -25.07 10.26
C VAL A 21 -22.28 -24.36 9.49
N THR A 22 -23.40 -25.06 9.34
CA THR A 22 -24.65 -24.62 8.73
C THR A 22 -25.29 -23.49 9.51
N LEU A 23 -25.53 -22.33 8.87
CA LEU A 23 -26.28 -21.21 9.44
C LEU A 23 -27.74 -21.23 8.97
N SER A 24 -28.64 -21.45 9.93
CA SER A 24 -30.10 -21.37 9.80
C SER A 24 -30.55 -19.94 9.48
N ARG A 25 -31.48 -19.81 8.52
CA ARG A 25 -32.11 -18.56 8.10
C ARG A 25 -33.12 -18.06 9.14
N HIS A 26 -32.94 -16.84 9.64
CA HIS A 26 -34.06 -16.03 10.12
C HIS A 26 -34.17 -14.72 9.33
N ARG A 27 -35.35 -14.55 8.73
CA ARG A 27 -35.82 -13.33 8.07
C ARG A 27 -36.27 -12.33 9.13
N SER A 28 -35.80 -11.08 9.03
CA SER A 28 -36.53 -9.93 9.58
C SER A 28 -36.49 -8.80 8.55
N ALA A 29 -37.67 -8.40 8.10
CA ALA A 29 -37.90 -7.25 7.26
C ALA A 29 -37.85 -5.98 8.10
N ALA A 30 -37.19 -4.93 7.59
CA ALA A 30 -37.31 -3.58 8.12
C ALA A 30 -37.43 -2.58 6.96
N ILE A 31 -38.30 -1.62 7.19
CA ILE A 31 -39.02 -0.79 6.24
C ILE A 31 -38.17 0.40 5.77
N MET A 32 -38.19 0.66 4.46
CA MET A 32 -37.64 1.86 3.84
C MET A 32 -38.46 3.09 4.21
N HIS A 33 -37.79 4.17 4.66
CA HIS A 33 -38.25 5.52 4.39
C HIS A 33 -37.17 6.32 3.66
N ARG A 34 -37.64 6.97 2.60
CA ARG A 34 -36.90 7.54 1.48
C ARG A 34 -36.89 9.05 1.64
N THR A 35 -35.73 9.67 1.74
CA THR A 35 -35.58 11.12 1.61
C THR A 35 -34.54 11.41 0.54
N ARG A 36 -35.04 11.91 -0.60
CA ARG A 36 -34.27 12.41 -1.73
C ARG A 36 -33.98 13.90 -1.49
N ILE A 37 -32.72 14.30 -1.62
CA ILE A 37 -32.31 15.71 -1.72
C ILE A 37 -31.77 15.92 -3.14
N PRO A 38 -32.35 16.81 -3.96
CA PRO A 38 -31.75 17.21 -5.22
C PRO A 38 -30.92 18.49 -5.03
N TRP A 39 -29.68 18.48 -5.52
CA TRP A 39 -28.92 19.70 -5.75
C TRP A 39 -29.23 20.20 -7.17
N SER A 40 -29.68 21.44 -7.29
CA SER A 40 -29.84 22.11 -8.58
C SER A 40 -29.06 23.42 -8.55
N VAL A 41 -28.13 23.52 -9.50
CA VAL A 41 -27.38 24.71 -9.90
C VAL A 41 -28.34 25.86 -10.20
N ARG A 42 -28.05 27.06 -9.69
CA ARG A 42 -28.66 28.29 -10.20
C ARG A 42 -27.59 29.38 -10.32
N CYS A 43 -27.25 29.69 -11.56
CA CYS A 43 -26.52 30.89 -11.95
C CYS A 43 -27.37 32.12 -11.58
N CYS A 44 -26.78 33.06 -10.83
CA CYS A 44 -27.38 34.36 -10.62
C CYS A 44 -27.00 35.31 -11.76
N ALA A 45 -28.03 35.91 -12.35
CA ALA A 45 -27.94 36.96 -13.35
C ALA A 45 -27.59 38.31 -12.69
N LEU A 46 -26.86 39.12 -13.43
CA LEU A 46 -26.53 40.52 -13.16
C LEU A 46 -27.79 41.41 -13.12
N PRO A 47 -27.71 42.55 -12.44
CA PRO A 47 -28.12 43.79 -13.08
C PRO A 47 -26.98 44.81 -13.13
N GLU A 48 -26.85 45.45 -14.30
CA GLU A 48 -26.10 46.68 -14.52
C GLU A 48 -26.87 47.85 -13.90
N ASP A 49 -26.18 48.71 -13.15
CA ASP A 49 -26.48 50.14 -13.04
C ASP A 49 -25.23 50.87 -12.52
N SER A 50 -24.94 52.02 -13.12
CA SER A 50 -23.90 52.99 -12.77
C SER A 50 -24.44 54.37 -13.17
N PRO A 51 -23.88 55.52 -12.73
CA PRO A 51 -23.03 55.81 -11.55
C PRO A 51 -23.52 57.07 -10.76
N SER A 52 -22.96 57.33 -9.58
CA SER A 52 -22.91 58.70 -9.04
C SER A 52 -21.77 58.89 -8.03
N ASP A 53 -20.77 59.62 -8.51
CA ASP A 53 -19.95 60.66 -7.87
C ASP A 53 -19.77 60.68 -6.34
N SER A 54 -18.56 60.33 -5.89
CA SER A 54 -17.90 60.98 -4.77
C SER A 54 -16.39 60.84 -4.94
N SER A 55 -15.75 61.94 -5.30
CA SER A 55 -14.31 62.12 -5.35
C SER A 55 -13.76 62.28 -3.93
N ASP A 56 -13.30 61.19 -3.34
CA ASP A 56 -12.36 61.23 -2.22
C ASP A 56 -10.96 60.95 -2.77
N GLU A 57 -10.12 61.98 -2.73
CA GLU A 57 -8.71 61.93 -3.09
C GLU A 57 -7.99 60.99 -2.11
N ILE A 58 -7.61 59.80 -2.59
CA ILE A 58 -6.66 58.93 -1.89
C ILE A 58 -5.28 59.54 -2.11
N GLU A 59 -4.78 60.20 -1.08
CA GLU A 59 -3.40 60.67 -0.99
C GLU A 59 -2.47 59.44 -0.94
N CYS A 60 -1.79 59.16 -2.06
CA CYS A 60 -0.80 58.08 -2.14
C CYS A 60 0.47 58.53 -1.41
N ASP A 61 0.77 57.92 -0.26
CA ASP A 61 2.09 58.01 0.37
C ASP A 61 3.16 57.45 -0.61
N PRO A 62 4.18 58.23 -1.01
CA PRO A 62 5.19 57.79 -1.98
C PRO A 62 6.31 56.95 -1.35
N THR A 63 6.16 56.48 -0.10
CA THR A 63 7.15 55.63 0.57
C THR A 63 6.64 54.22 0.90
N GLY A 64 5.67 53.73 0.11
CA GLY A 64 5.26 52.33 0.12
C GLY A 64 6.40 51.38 -0.26
N ASN A 65 7.19 50.98 0.73
CA ASN A 65 7.86 49.69 0.72
C ASN A 65 6.77 48.63 0.60
N CYS A 66 6.46 48.22 -0.63
CA CYS A 66 5.68 47.04 -0.88
C CYS A 66 6.54 45.86 -0.45
N ASP A 67 6.40 45.47 0.81
CA ASP A 67 6.81 44.16 1.29
C ASP A 67 6.05 43.13 0.46
N VAL A 68 6.71 42.66 -0.61
CA VAL A 68 6.25 41.52 -1.38
C VAL A 68 6.29 40.34 -0.41
N PRO A 69 5.15 39.67 -0.10
CA PRO A 69 5.17 38.55 0.82
C PRO A 69 6.08 37.46 0.26
N SER A 70 6.95 36.94 1.11
CA SER A 70 7.90 35.85 0.83
C SER A 70 7.19 34.51 0.61
N THR A 71 6.29 34.42 -0.37
CA THR A 71 5.35 33.29 -0.55
C THR A 71 6.04 31.93 -0.71
N MET A 72 7.28 31.89 -1.19
CA MET A 72 8.05 30.64 -1.32
C MET A 72 8.56 30.08 0.01
N GLY A 73 8.88 30.95 0.98
CA GLY A 73 9.36 30.51 2.30
C GLY A 73 8.24 29.86 3.10
N ASP A 74 7.06 30.48 3.07
CA ASP A 74 5.88 30.03 3.81
C ASP A 74 5.41 28.64 3.34
N ALA A 75 5.42 28.39 2.02
CA ALA A 75 4.99 27.10 1.45
C ALA A 75 5.93 25.94 1.82
N GLU A 76 7.24 26.17 1.92
CA GLU A 76 8.19 25.14 2.36
C GLU A 76 8.06 24.84 3.85
N GLU A 77 7.88 25.88 4.67
CA GLU A 77 7.63 25.72 6.11
C GLU A 77 6.31 24.96 6.37
N ASP A 78 5.24 25.31 5.65
CA ASP A 78 3.96 24.61 5.73
C ASP A 78 4.07 23.14 5.28
N ARG A 79 4.80 22.86 4.19
CA ARG A 79 5.11 21.48 3.77
C ARG A 79 5.81 20.72 4.89
N LEU A 80 6.88 21.30 5.45
CA LEU A 80 7.65 20.65 6.51
C LEU A 80 6.81 20.34 7.76
N ARG A 81 5.95 21.28 8.17
CA ARG A 81 5.01 21.08 9.28
C ARG A 81 4.05 19.92 8.99
N LEU A 82 3.40 19.93 7.82
CA LEU A 82 2.43 18.91 7.43
C LEU A 82 3.07 17.52 7.30
N LYS A 83 4.27 17.43 6.70
CA LYS A 83 5.04 16.17 6.62
C LYS A 83 5.36 15.65 8.02
N THR A 84 5.82 16.52 8.91
CA THR A 84 6.14 16.15 10.30
C THR A 84 4.93 15.59 11.03
N ASP A 85 3.77 16.24 10.93
CA ASP A 85 2.55 15.78 11.59
C ASP A 85 2.03 14.47 11.00
N LEU A 86 2.10 14.30 9.67
CA LEU A 86 1.74 13.05 9.00
C LEU A 86 2.64 11.89 9.43
N LEU A 87 3.96 12.10 9.50
CA LEU A 87 4.92 11.08 9.92
C LEU A 87 4.78 10.73 11.40
N ARG A 88 4.47 11.70 12.26
CA ARG A 88 4.16 11.46 13.69
C ARG A 88 2.91 10.58 13.84
N LEU A 89 1.85 10.91 13.12
CA LEU A 89 0.61 10.12 13.11
C LEU A 89 0.89 8.70 12.60
N ALA A 90 1.61 8.59 11.50
CA ALA A 90 2.00 7.32 10.90
C ALA A 90 2.78 6.43 11.88
N ALA A 91 3.74 6.99 12.61
CA ALA A 91 4.48 6.28 13.65
C ALA A 91 3.57 5.83 14.80
N ALA A 92 2.68 6.71 15.27
CA ALA A 92 1.76 6.40 16.38
C ALA A 92 0.79 5.26 16.07
N CYS A 93 0.37 5.11 14.80
CA CYS A 93 -0.58 4.08 14.38
C CYS A 93 0.05 2.88 13.65
N SER A 94 1.35 2.65 13.83
CA SER A 94 2.08 1.53 13.20
C SER A 94 1.88 1.49 11.67
N ARG A 95 2.10 2.64 11.02
CA ARG A 95 1.95 2.85 9.56
C ARG A 95 0.52 2.66 9.04
N GLY A 96 -0.47 2.78 9.92
CA GLY A 96 -1.89 2.63 9.60
C GLY A 96 -2.52 1.31 10.05
N GLU A 97 -1.72 0.32 10.48
CA GLU A 97 -2.25 -0.98 10.94
C GLU A 97 -3.12 -0.85 12.20
N ALA A 98 -2.78 0.08 13.10
CA ALA A 98 -3.51 0.36 14.32
C ALA A 98 -4.37 1.64 14.25
N ALA A 99 -4.51 2.25 13.06
CA ALA A 99 -5.23 3.51 12.90
C ALA A 99 -6.73 3.35 13.19
N THR A 100 -7.28 4.28 13.98
CA THR A 100 -8.71 4.48 14.15
C THR A 100 -9.32 5.20 12.93
N ASN A 101 -10.64 5.34 12.88
CA ASN A 101 -11.27 6.16 11.83
C ASN A 101 -10.85 7.63 11.91
N LEU A 102 -10.70 8.16 13.14
CA LEU A 102 -10.23 9.52 13.35
C LEU A 102 -8.78 9.71 12.85
N ASP A 103 -7.91 8.74 13.10
CA ASP A 103 -6.53 8.78 12.58
C ASP A 103 -6.52 8.77 11.05
N ARG A 104 -7.35 7.94 10.42
CA ARG A 104 -7.46 7.90 8.95
C ARG A 104 -7.97 9.22 8.38
N ASP A 105 -8.97 9.82 9.00
CA ASP A 105 -9.51 11.11 8.55
C ASP A 105 -8.48 12.24 8.74
N THR A 106 -7.76 12.24 9.87
CA THR A 106 -6.67 13.19 10.13
C THR A 106 -5.56 13.04 9.10
N ALA A 107 -5.12 11.82 8.80
CA ALA A 107 -4.10 11.55 7.77
C ALA A 107 -4.55 12.03 6.40
N ARG A 108 -5.81 11.79 6.01
CA ARG A 108 -6.37 12.26 4.72
C ARG A 108 -6.41 13.78 4.64
N THR A 109 -6.74 14.48 5.72
CA THR A 109 -6.68 15.94 5.77
C THR A 109 -5.26 16.45 5.58
N LEU A 110 -4.28 15.90 6.31
CA LEU A 110 -2.86 16.27 6.17
C LEU A 110 -2.34 16.04 4.75
N VAL A 111 -2.68 14.87 4.18
CA VAL A 111 -2.33 14.52 2.79
C VAL A 111 -2.97 15.48 1.80
N SER A 112 -4.26 15.80 1.95
CA SER A 112 -4.94 16.73 1.05
C SER A 112 -4.29 18.12 1.09
N SER A 113 -3.83 18.57 2.26
CA SER A 113 -3.09 19.82 2.41
C SER A 113 -1.70 19.75 1.75
N LEU A 114 -0.99 18.63 1.86
CA LEU A 114 0.29 18.42 1.16
C LEU A 114 0.11 18.40 -0.36
N GLU A 115 -0.92 17.70 -0.87
CA GLU A 115 -1.23 17.62 -2.31
C GLU A 115 -1.47 19.01 -2.92
N MET A 116 -2.08 19.95 -2.19
CA MET A 116 -2.23 21.35 -2.64
C MET A 116 -0.91 22.12 -2.72
N LEU A 117 0.11 21.69 -1.95
CA LEU A 117 1.45 22.28 -1.92
C LEU A 117 2.49 21.45 -2.67
N ASN A 118 2.04 20.51 -3.52
CA ASN A 118 2.92 19.61 -4.27
C ASN A 118 3.93 20.41 -5.12
N PRO A 119 5.25 20.28 -4.87
CA PRO A 119 6.26 21.03 -5.61
C PRO A 119 6.56 20.42 -6.99
N THR A 120 6.08 19.21 -7.28
CA THR A 120 6.40 18.47 -8.51
C THR A 120 5.15 18.25 -9.38
N PRO A 121 4.91 19.03 -10.46
CA PRO A 121 3.68 18.94 -11.26
C PRO A 121 3.46 17.61 -11.99
N GLU A 122 4.54 16.94 -12.43
CA GLU A 122 4.50 15.60 -13.02
C GLU A 122 5.34 14.62 -12.18
N PRO A 123 4.84 14.21 -11.00
CA PRO A 123 5.60 13.38 -10.05
C PRO A 123 6.25 12.15 -10.68
N THR A 124 5.52 11.42 -11.52
CA THR A 124 6.00 10.14 -12.06
C THR A 124 6.99 10.28 -13.21
N ARG A 125 7.20 11.50 -13.73
CA ARG A 125 8.26 11.82 -14.71
C ARG A 125 9.48 12.49 -14.08
N SER A 126 9.37 12.91 -12.83
CA SER A 126 10.50 13.54 -12.13
C SER A 126 11.59 12.52 -11.80
N PRO A 127 12.88 12.84 -12.05
CA PRO A 127 14.00 11.95 -11.70
C PRO A 127 14.06 11.59 -10.22
N ILE A 128 13.54 12.46 -9.33
CA ILE A 128 13.54 12.18 -7.88
C ILE A 128 12.55 11.08 -7.49
N CYS A 129 11.60 10.72 -8.37
CA CYS A 129 10.67 9.60 -8.16
C CYS A 129 11.39 8.24 -8.26
N VAL A 130 12.50 8.19 -9.01
CA VAL A 130 13.34 7.00 -9.16
C VAL A 130 14.15 6.76 -7.89
N GLY A 131 14.15 5.51 -7.43
CA GLY A 131 14.87 5.08 -6.25
C GLY A 131 14.07 4.11 -5.38
N THR A 132 14.56 3.92 -4.16
CA THR A 132 13.95 3.04 -3.17
C THR A 132 13.17 3.85 -2.15
N TRP A 133 11.91 3.44 -1.95
CA TRP A 133 10.94 4.08 -1.07
C TRP A 133 10.46 3.09 -0.01
N GLU A 134 10.22 3.56 1.22
CA GLU A 134 9.60 2.76 2.29
C GLU A 134 8.18 3.25 2.56
N LEU A 135 7.20 2.34 2.61
CA LEU A 135 5.82 2.66 2.95
C LEU A 135 5.73 2.97 4.44
N VAL A 136 5.47 4.24 4.75
CA VAL A 136 5.38 4.74 6.12
C VAL A 136 3.94 4.90 6.60
N PHE A 137 2.96 4.99 5.70
CA PHE A 137 1.54 4.99 6.07
C PHE A 137 0.65 4.44 4.95
N SER A 138 -0.40 3.72 5.33
CA SER A 138 -1.54 3.43 4.46
C SER A 138 -2.85 3.54 5.20
N ASP A 139 -3.90 4.00 4.53
CA ASP A 139 -5.26 4.01 5.11
C ASP A 139 -5.99 2.66 4.93
N THR A 140 -5.31 1.67 4.32
CA THR A 140 -5.77 0.31 4.08
C THR A 140 -4.67 -0.72 4.43
N GLN A 141 -4.78 -1.98 4.01
CA GLN A 141 -3.75 -2.98 4.28
C GLN A 141 -2.45 -2.68 3.51
N LEU A 142 -1.30 -2.75 4.19
CA LEU A 142 0.00 -2.44 3.61
C LEU A 142 0.27 -3.18 2.29
N PHE A 143 -0.05 -4.48 2.21
CA PHE A 143 0.18 -5.32 1.02
C PHE A 143 -0.54 -4.85 -0.24
N ARG A 144 -1.58 -4.01 -0.10
CA ARG A 144 -2.30 -3.44 -1.24
C ARG A 144 -1.46 -2.46 -2.05
N SER A 145 -0.36 -1.98 -1.49
CA SER A 145 0.59 -1.12 -2.20
C SER A 145 1.47 -1.90 -3.20
N SER A 146 1.34 -3.22 -3.26
CA SER A 146 2.04 -4.06 -4.22
C SER A 146 1.33 -4.15 -5.59
N PRO A 147 2.08 -4.21 -6.70
CA PRO A 147 1.49 -4.41 -8.03
C PRO A 147 0.64 -5.69 -8.15
N PHE A 148 0.95 -6.73 -7.38
CA PHE A 148 0.17 -7.97 -7.38
C PHE A 148 -1.27 -7.77 -6.88
N PHE A 149 -1.44 -7.12 -5.73
CA PHE A 149 -2.77 -6.85 -5.18
C PHE A 149 -3.48 -5.75 -5.97
N MET A 150 -2.74 -4.82 -6.60
CA MET A 150 -3.35 -3.88 -7.53
C MET A 150 -3.91 -4.59 -8.78
N ALA A 151 -3.17 -5.55 -9.34
CA ALA A 151 -3.64 -6.36 -10.48
C ALA A 151 -4.87 -7.22 -10.11
N GLY A 152 -4.89 -7.79 -8.91
CA GLY A 152 -6.05 -8.50 -8.37
C GLY A 152 -7.29 -7.61 -8.24
N ARG A 153 -7.13 -6.33 -7.88
CA ARG A 153 -8.24 -5.37 -7.88
C ARG A 153 -8.70 -5.01 -9.29
N ALA A 154 -7.77 -4.84 -10.24
CA ALA A 154 -8.07 -4.45 -11.62
C ALA A 154 -8.87 -5.50 -12.41
N VAL A 155 -8.83 -6.78 -12.02
CA VAL A 155 -9.68 -7.82 -12.63
C VAL A 155 -11.13 -7.83 -12.10
N CYS A 156 -11.41 -7.08 -11.03
CA CYS A 156 -12.73 -6.99 -10.43
C CYS A 156 -13.53 -5.83 -11.03
N ALA A 157 -14.79 -6.07 -11.38
CA ALA A 157 -15.66 -4.96 -11.76
C ALA A 157 -15.92 -4.02 -10.56
N ASP A 158 -16.30 -2.77 -10.86
CA ASP A 158 -16.67 -1.83 -9.81
C ASP A 158 -17.96 -2.25 -9.07
N GLY A 159 -18.26 -1.57 -7.97
CA GLY A 159 -19.44 -1.84 -7.16
C GLY A 159 -19.27 -3.09 -6.28
N ASP A 160 -20.08 -4.13 -6.53
CA ASP A 160 -20.11 -5.33 -5.67
C ASP A 160 -18.83 -6.16 -5.74
N GLU A 161 -18.18 -6.27 -6.91
CA GLU A 161 -16.94 -7.03 -7.04
C GLU A 161 -15.77 -6.35 -6.33
N ALA A 162 -15.62 -5.02 -6.47
CA ALA A 162 -14.70 -4.22 -5.69
C ALA A 162 -14.90 -4.37 -4.17
N ARG A 163 -16.16 -4.31 -3.68
CA ARG A 163 -16.46 -4.52 -2.25
C ARG A 163 -16.07 -5.91 -1.75
N ARG A 164 -16.29 -6.95 -2.57
CA ARG A 164 -15.86 -8.31 -2.24
C ARG A 164 -14.34 -8.44 -2.20
N TYR A 165 -13.64 -7.72 -3.07
CA TYR A 165 -12.19 -7.68 -3.08
C TYR A 165 -11.64 -6.99 -1.82
N ASP A 166 -12.22 -5.87 -1.41
CA ASP A 166 -11.89 -5.19 -0.16
C ASP A 166 -12.12 -6.11 1.04
N TRP A 167 -13.28 -6.79 1.10
CA TRP A 167 -13.56 -7.77 2.15
C TRP A 167 -12.56 -8.94 2.15
N PHE A 168 -12.14 -9.43 0.97
CA PHE A 168 -11.10 -10.44 0.86
C PHE A 168 -9.77 -9.93 1.45
N CYS A 169 -9.39 -8.69 1.18
CA CYS A 169 -8.17 -8.10 1.74
C CYS A 169 -8.25 -7.97 3.27
N ASP A 170 -9.41 -7.56 3.80
CA ASP A 170 -9.66 -7.50 5.25
C ASP A 170 -9.50 -8.90 5.87
N MET A 171 -10.14 -9.90 5.27
CA MET A 171 -10.10 -11.29 5.76
C MET A 171 -8.70 -11.89 5.62
N HIS A 172 -7.98 -11.61 4.54
CA HIS A 172 -6.60 -12.02 4.33
C HIS A 172 -5.70 -11.46 5.43
N ARG A 173 -5.83 -10.17 5.77
CA ARG A 173 -5.05 -9.58 6.88
C ARG A 173 -5.40 -10.21 8.22
N ALA A 174 -6.68 -10.45 8.48
CA ALA A 174 -7.18 -11.04 9.73
C ALA A 174 -6.72 -12.50 9.90
N ALA A 175 -6.76 -13.30 8.83
CA ALA A 175 -6.29 -14.68 8.84
C ALA A 175 -4.78 -14.77 9.11
N LEU A 176 -4.02 -13.75 8.73
CA LEU A 176 -2.59 -13.61 8.98
C LEU A 176 -2.28 -12.79 10.25
N ALA A 177 -3.19 -12.72 11.22
CA ALA A 177 -2.95 -12.00 12.48
C ALA A 177 -1.79 -12.60 13.31
N ILE A 178 -1.40 -13.85 13.04
CA ILE A 178 -0.22 -14.50 13.64
C ILE A 178 1.11 -14.00 13.04
N SER A 179 1.06 -13.18 11.99
CA SER A 179 2.22 -12.60 11.35
C SER A 179 2.27 -11.08 11.51
N THR A 180 3.50 -10.58 11.50
CA THR A 180 3.81 -9.16 11.48
C THR A 180 4.40 -8.79 10.12
N VAL A 181 3.98 -7.65 9.59
CA VAL A 181 4.57 -7.07 8.37
C VAL A 181 5.78 -6.23 8.79
N GLY A 182 6.96 -6.62 8.31
CA GLY A 182 8.22 -5.90 8.48
C GLY A 182 8.30 -4.68 7.57
N LYS A 183 9.47 -4.39 7.01
CA LYS A 183 9.61 -3.28 6.05
C LYS A 183 8.81 -3.56 4.78
N VAL A 184 8.24 -2.49 4.23
CA VAL A 184 7.53 -2.50 2.96
C VAL A 184 8.24 -1.52 2.05
N ARG A 185 9.02 -2.04 1.11
CA ARG A 185 9.77 -1.22 0.16
C ARG A 185 9.10 -1.22 -1.20
N GLN A 186 9.19 -0.10 -1.88
CA GLN A 186 8.87 0.01 -3.30
C GLN A 186 10.06 0.64 -4.01
N ILE A 187 10.64 -0.12 -4.93
CA ILE A 187 11.78 0.26 -5.75
C ILE A 187 11.25 0.65 -7.11
N VAL A 188 11.49 1.89 -7.51
CA VAL A 188 10.99 2.48 -8.75
C VAL A 188 12.18 2.75 -9.65
N SER A 189 12.15 2.14 -10.83
CA SER A 189 13.03 2.44 -11.95
C SER A 189 12.23 3.13 -13.07
N GLU A 190 12.89 3.51 -14.16
CA GLU A 190 12.21 4.13 -15.32
C GLU A 190 11.18 3.21 -15.97
N GLU A 191 11.39 1.89 -15.92
CA GLU A 191 10.57 0.90 -16.63
C GLU A 191 9.80 -0.05 -15.70
N ARG A 192 10.12 -0.08 -14.40
CA ARG A 192 9.65 -1.13 -13.49
C ARG A 192 9.40 -0.61 -12.08
N VAL A 193 8.33 -1.11 -11.47
CA VAL A 193 8.05 -1.00 -10.04
C VAL A 193 8.19 -2.37 -9.40
N THR A 194 9.02 -2.47 -8.35
CA THR A 194 9.20 -3.69 -7.56
C THR A 194 8.82 -3.41 -6.11
N SER A 195 7.90 -4.18 -5.55
CA SER A 195 7.51 -4.09 -4.14
C SER A 195 8.02 -5.28 -3.35
N GLU A 196 8.65 -5.00 -2.22
CA GLU A 196 9.19 -5.98 -1.28
C GLU A 196 8.45 -5.87 0.05
N PHE A 197 7.83 -6.95 0.47
CA PHE A 197 7.05 -7.05 1.69
C PHE A 197 7.69 -8.06 2.64
N GLU A 198 8.39 -7.58 3.65
CA GLU A 198 8.93 -8.45 4.69
C GLU A 198 7.78 -8.96 5.57
N VAL A 199 7.77 -10.26 5.80
CA VAL A 199 6.79 -10.94 6.65
C VAL A 199 7.55 -11.77 7.67
N ARG A 200 7.13 -11.65 8.93
CA ARG A 200 7.58 -12.52 10.02
C ARG A 200 6.38 -13.24 10.59
N VAL A 201 6.47 -14.55 10.74
CA VAL A 201 5.42 -15.41 11.28
C VAL A 201 5.97 -16.11 12.51
N GLY A 202 5.30 -15.93 13.66
CA GLY A 202 5.59 -16.74 14.84
C GLY A 202 5.01 -18.14 14.68
N ALA A 203 5.83 -19.17 14.83
CA ALA A 203 5.41 -20.56 14.81
C ALA A 203 5.90 -21.29 16.06
N ILE A 204 5.03 -22.06 16.70
CA ILE A 204 5.40 -22.96 17.80
C ILE A 204 5.22 -24.39 17.29
N PRO A 205 6.25 -24.98 16.63
CA PRO A 205 6.19 -26.39 16.27
C PRO A 205 6.27 -27.24 17.54
N PHE A 206 5.38 -28.22 17.65
CA PHE A 206 5.54 -29.26 18.66
C PHE A 206 6.65 -30.21 18.19
N LEU A 207 7.67 -30.45 19.03
CA LEU A 207 8.78 -31.37 18.70
C LEU A 207 8.30 -32.78 18.30
N THR A 208 7.13 -33.18 18.78
CA THR A 208 6.44 -34.43 18.40
C THR A 208 6.10 -34.51 16.91
N ASP A 209 5.90 -33.38 16.23
CA ASP A 209 5.50 -33.33 14.82
C ASP A 209 6.67 -33.65 13.88
N PHE A 210 7.91 -33.41 14.33
CA PHE A 210 9.14 -33.62 13.55
C PHE A 210 9.99 -34.79 14.05
N LEU A 211 9.94 -35.12 15.34
CA LEU A 211 10.65 -36.21 15.98
C LEU A 211 9.70 -37.01 16.90
N PRO A 212 8.96 -37.99 16.36
CA PRO A 212 7.95 -38.75 17.09
C PRO A 212 8.38 -39.44 18.41
N PRO A 213 9.64 -39.87 18.63
CA PRO A 213 10.01 -40.51 19.90
C PRO A 213 10.19 -39.53 21.08
N ILE A 214 10.19 -38.21 20.86
CA ILE A 214 10.39 -37.21 21.92
C ILE A 214 9.05 -36.90 22.59
N ARG A 215 8.89 -37.29 23.87
CA ARG A 215 7.62 -37.16 24.61
C ARG A 215 7.33 -35.77 25.21
N TYR A 216 8.31 -34.86 25.24
CA TYR A 216 8.12 -33.50 25.71
C TYR A 216 8.09 -32.55 24.51
N SER A 217 6.95 -31.91 24.26
CA SER A 217 6.76 -31.00 23.12
C SER A 217 6.60 -29.54 23.53
N GLY A 218 7.20 -29.11 24.65
CA GLY A 218 7.30 -27.69 25.01
C GLY A 218 7.94 -26.90 23.86
N GLY A 219 7.11 -26.44 22.94
CA GLY A 219 7.52 -26.06 21.59
C GLY A 219 8.43 -24.85 21.66
N ALA A 220 9.56 -24.93 20.97
CA ALA A 220 10.45 -23.78 20.85
C ALA A 220 9.75 -22.74 19.96
N PRO A 221 9.57 -21.49 20.41
CA PRO A 221 9.07 -20.44 19.53
C PRO A 221 10.11 -20.22 18.42
N LEU A 222 9.70 -20.43 17.18
CA LEU A 222 10.49 -20.13 15.98
C LEU A 222 9.88 -18.93 15.26
N VAL A 223 10.74 -18.11 14.66
CA VAL A 223 10.31 -17.00 13.80
C VAL A 223 10.64 -17.38 12.37
N ILE A 224 9.60 -17.53 11.55
CA ILE A 224 9.77 -17.72 10.11
C ILE A 224 9.77 -16.34 9.47
N GLU A 225 10.83 -16.02 8.74
CA GLU A 225 10.94 -14.79 7.97
C GLU A 225 10.90 -15.10 6.49
N GLY A 226 10.32 -14.20 5.71
CA GLY A 226 10.39 -14.20 4.25
C GLY A 226 9.99 -12.85 3.69
N THR A 227 10.39 -12.58 2.45
CA THR A 227 10.03 -11.34 1.76
C THR A 227 9.25 -11.68 0.51
N ILE A 228 8.02 -11.18 0.40
CA ILE A 228 7.22 -11.30 -0.81
C ILE A 228 7.67 -10.19 -1.77
N VAL A 229 8.21 -10.59 -2.91
CA VAL A 229 8.66 -9.67 -3.97
C VAL A 229 7.68 -9.76 -5.12
N SER A 230 7.07 -8.62 -5.44
CA SER A 230 6.16 -8.47 -6.58
C SER A 230 6.70 -7.41 -7.51
N SER A 231 6.54 -7.59 -8.81
CA SER A 231 7.10 -6.66 -9.77
C SER A 231 6.22 -6.49 -10.99
N ALA A 232 6.23 -5.28 -11.55
CA ALA A 232 5.44 -4.91 -12.70
C ALA A 232 6.22 -3.96 -13.61
N THR A 233 6.04 -4.11 -14.92
CA THR A 233 6.48 -3.14 -15.92
C THR A 233 5.56 -1.92 -15.88
N ILE A 234 6.13 -0.73 -16.09
CA ILE A 234 5.39 0.50 -16.35
C ILE A 234 5.01 0.46 -17.84
N ASP A 235 3.75 0.12 -18.12
CA ASP A 235 3.23 0.06 -19.49
C ASP A 235 3.02 1.46 -20.08
N SER A 236 2.56 2.39 -19.26
CA SER A 236 2.47 3.80 -19.63
C SER A 236 2.59 4.75 -18.43
N ASN A 237 3.00 5.99 -18.70
CA ASN A 237 3.23 7.04 -17.70
C ASN A 237 2.56 8.36 -18.11
N SER A 238 1.53 8.77 -17.36
CA SER A 238 0.73 9.98 -17.63
C SER A 238 1.32 11.27 -17.03
N GLY A 239 2.43 11.20 -16.29
CA GLY A 239 3.01 12.34 -15.55
C GLY A 239 2.59 12.36 -14.07
N ASP A 240 1.37 11.92 -13.77
CA ASP A 240 0.81 11.80 -12.42
C ASP A 240 0.47 10.34 -12.03
N GLY A 241 0.82 9.37 -12.88
CA GLY A 241 0.49 7.98 -12.63
C GLY A 241 1.09 7.01 -13.65
N TRP A 242 1.13 5.75 -13.24
CA TRP A 242 1.54 4.62 -14.06
C TRP A 242 0.38 3.66 -14.30
N ASN A 243 0.32 3.10 -15.50
CA ASN A 243 -0.36 1.84 -15.70
C ASN A 243 0.66 0.72 -15.56
N LEU A 244 0.42 -0.17 -14.60
CA LEU A 244 1.36 -1.22 -14.24
C LEU A 244 0.92 -2.54 -14.86
N LEU A 245 1.82 -3.26 -15.50
CA LEU A 245 1.57 -4.59 -16.04
C LEU A 245 2.34 -5.62 -15.20
N MET A 246 1.59 -6.43 -14.47
CA MET A 246 2.13 -7.35 -13.46
C MET A 246 2.98 -8.45 -14.09
N ASP A 247 4.21 -8.63 -13.61
CA ASP A 247 5.15 -9.63 -14.11
C ASP A 247 5.15 -10.90 -13.26
N THR A 248 5.69 -10.77 -12.05
CA THR A 248 6.01 -11.92 -11.19
C THR A 248 5.74 -11.62 -9.73
N VAL A 249 5.33 -12.66 -9.00
CA VAL A 249 5.41 -12.73 -7.54
C VAL A 249 6.29 -13.90 -7.15
N GLU A 250 7.16 -13.67 -6.17
CA GLU A 250 8.02 -14.68 -5.58
C GLU A 250 8.22 -14.42 -4.10
N VAL A 251 8.60 -15.45 -3.35
CA VAL A 251 9.02 -15.34 -1.95
C VAL A 251 10.54 -15.50 -1.90
N LYS A 252 11.24 -14.51 -1.36
CA LYS A 252 12.70 -14.50 -1.19
C LYS A 252 13.10 -14.47 0.28
N GLY A 253 14.36 -14.78 0.56
CA GLY A 253 14.96 -14.61 1.88
C GLY A 253 14.25 -15.41 2.97
N SER A 254 13.73 -16.60 2.60
CA SER A 254 13.10 -17.51 3.55
C SER A 254 14.15 -18.10 4.47
N ASN A 255 13.92 -18.02 5.78
CA ASN A 255 14.85 -18.62 6.75
C ASN A 255 14.58 -20.11 7.01
N ILE A 256 13.74 -20.78 6.22
CA ILE A 256 13.43 -22.22 6.35
C ILE A 256 14.46 -23.05 5.56
N PRO A 257 15.30 -23.88 6.23
CA PRO A 257 16.44 -24.56 5.59
C PRO A 257 16.08 -25.43 4.37
N LEU A 258 14.98 -26.18 4.44
CA LEU A 258 14.55 -27.11 3.38
C LEU A 258 13.73 -26.43 2.27
N LEU A 259 13.00 -25.35 2.61
CA LEU A 259 12.16 -24.64 1.66
C LEU A 259 12.95 -23.57 0.90
N ARG A 260 14.04 -23.06 1.49
CA ARG A 260 14.88 -22.04 0.90
C ARG A 260 15.44 -22.47 -0.45
N GLN A 261 15.99 -23.66 -0.59
CA GLN A 261 16.55 -24.10 -1.87
C GLN A 261 15.49 -24.18 -2.97
N ALA A 262 14.25 -24.57 -2.64
CA ALA A 262 13.13 -24.59 -3.58
C ALA A 262 12.64 -23.18 -3.93
N LEU A 263 12.50 -22.28 -2.94
CA LEU A 263 12.07 -20.90 -3.16
C LEU A 263 13.13 -20.07 -3.89
N ASP A 264 14.40 -20.18 -3.51
CA ASP A 264 15.55 -19.52 -4.12
C ASP A 264 15.87 -20.09 -5.52
N SER A 265 15.45 -21.34 -5.81
CA SER A 265 15.48 -21.89 -7.19
C SER A 265 14.47 -21.23 -8.14
N GLY A 266 13.70 -20.25 -7.66
CA GLY A 266 12.90 -19.37 -8.48
C GLY A 266 11.49 -19.89 -8.74
N VAL A 267 10.78 -20.35 -7.70
CA VAL A 267 9.31 -20.51 -7.75
C VAL A 267 8.69 -19.12 -7.89
N LYS A 268 8.74 -18.62 -9.13
CA LYS A 268 8.18 -17.36 -9.59
C LYS A 268 6.83 -17.68 -10.20
N LEU A 269 5.76 -17.16 -9.59
CA LEU A 269 4.47 -17.15 -10.26
C LEU A 269 4.57 -16.13 -11.40
N GLN A 270 4.66 -16.62 -12.65
CA GLN A 270 4.70 -15.80 -13.86
C GLN A 270 3.30 -15.28 -14.19
N THR A 271 2.83 -14.28 -13.42
CA THR A 271 1.48 -13.74 -13.53
C THR A 271 1.15 -13.28 -14.95
N ARG A 272 2.09 -12.63 -15.64
CA ARG A 272 1.93 -12.22 -17.04
C ARG A 272 1.68 -13.40 -17.98
N GLN A 273 2.47 -14.47 -17.86
CA GLN A 273 2.33 -15.65 -18.73
C GLN A 273 1.00 -16.36 -18.47
N LEU A 274 0.62 -16.52 -17.20
CA LEU A 274 -0.70 -17.03 -16.81
C LEU A 274 -1.84 -16.19 -17.39
N GLY A 275 -1.72 -14.87 -17.31
CA GLY A 275 -2.71 -13.96 -17.88
C GLY A 275 -2.80 -14.08 -19.41
N SER A 276 -1.68 -14.10 -20.14
CA SER A 276 -1.69 -14.32 -21.59
C SER A 276 -2.28 -15.67 -22.03
N LEU A 277 -2.12 -16.72 -21.22
CA LEU A 277 -2.79 -18.00 -21.45
C LEU A 277 -4.30 -17.89 -21.22
N LEU A 278 -4.73 -17.16 -20.19
CA LEU A 278 -6.14 -16.91 -19.93
C LEU A 278 -6.78 -16.06 -21.03
N GLU A 279 -6.10 -15.05 -21.59
CA GLU A 279 -6.61 -14.26 -22.73
C GLU A 279 -6.90 -15.14 -23.95
N GLN A 280 -6.06 -16.14 -24.21
CA GLN A 280 -6.24 -17.07 -25.34
C GLN A 280 -7.44 -18.01 -25.13
N VAL A 281 -7.74 -18.37 -23.88
CA VAL A 281 -8.77 -19.37 -23.54
C VAL A 281 -10.10 -18.72 -23.14
N VAL A 282 -10.06 -17.52 -22.58
CA VAL A 282 -11.19 -16.78 -22.03
C VAL A 282 -11.28 -15.44 -22.78
N PRO A 283 -12.14 -15.34 -23.81
CA PRO A 283 -12.25 -14.13 -24.64
C PRO A 283 -12.59 -12.84 -23.89
N SER A 284 -13.15 -12.96 -22.68
CA SER A 284 -13.50 -11.83 -21.82
C SER A 284 -12.39 -11.44 -20.84
N TYR A 285 -11.27 -12.16 -20.81
CA TYR A 285 -10.14 -11.87 -19.92
C TYR A 285 -9.15 -10.97 -20.64
N ALA A 286 -8.68 -9.94 -19.95
CA ALA A 286 -7.60 -9.08 -20.37
C ALA A 286 -6.60 -8.97 -19.21
N ASN A 287 -5.31 -8.92 -19.54
CA ASN A 287 -4.27 -8.72 -18.56
C ASN A 287 -4.51 -7.40 -17.81
N PRO A 288 -4.59 -7.41 -16.48
CA PRO A 288 -4.90 -6.23 -15.71
C PRO A 288 -3.76 -5.21 -15.79
N THR A 289 -4.12 -3.97 -16.10
CA THR A 289 -3.22 -2.81 -16.08
C THR A 289 -3.67 -1.80 -15.01
N PRO A 290 -3.53 -2.11 -13.70
CA PRO A 290 -3.95 -1.19 -12.64
C PRO A 290 -3.26 0.17 -12.77
N ALA A 291 -4.04 1.22 -12.57
CA ALA A 291 -3.55 2.59 -12.44
C ALA A 291 -3.02 2.82 -11.01
N PHE A 292 -1.80 3.33 -10.92
CA PHE A 292 -1.17 3.75 -9.66
C PHE A 292 -0.71 5.19 -9.79
N ARG A 293 -1.45 6.10 -9.15
CA ARG A 293 -1.23 7.55 -9.25
C ARG A 293 -0.28 8.04 -8.17
N THR A 294 0.52 9.05 -8.47
CA THR A 294 1.32 9.79 -7.49
C THR A 294 0.83 11.24 -7.47
N THR A 295 0.28 11.66 -6.33
CA THR A 295 -0.39 12.95 -6.16
C THR A 295 0.47 14.01 -5.45
N TYR A 296 1.57 13.58 -4.83
CA TYR A 296 2.57 14.44 -4.23
C TYR A 296 3.95 13.81 -4.35
N LEU A 297 4.96 14.61 -4.66
CA LEU A 297 6.35 14.20 -4.63
C LEU A 297 7.26 15.38 -4.31
N ASP A 298 8.16 15.17 -3.35
CA ASP A 298 9.34 16.01 -3.12
C ASP A 298 10.59 15.12 -2.91
N GLU A 299 11.64 15.66 -2.30
CA GLU A 299 12.91 14.96 -2.11
C GLU A 299 12.82 13.77 -1.14
N ASP A 300 11.91 13.79 -0.16
CA ASP A 300 11.86 12.86 0.97
C ASP A 300 10.54 12.09 1.10
N LEU A 301 9.46 12.55 0.47
CA LEU A 301 8.12 12.01 0.59
C LEU A 301 7.43 11.85 -0.77
N ARG A 302 6.73 10.73 -0.93
CA ARG A 302 5.89 10.46 -2.10
C ARG A 302 4.53 9.93 -1.65
N ILE A 303 3.45 10.50 -2.19
CA ILE A 303 2.09 10.07 -1.89
C ILE A 303 1.48 9.47 -3.15
N SER A 304 1.01 8.23 -3.04
CA SER A 304 0.43 7.48 -4.16
C SER A 304 -0.93 6.89 -3.81
N ARG A 305 -1.72 6.59 -4.86
CA ARG A 305 -3.07 6.05 -4.76
C ARG A 305 -3.32 4.93 -5.76
N ASP A 306 -4.03 3.89 -5.33
CA ASP A 306 -4.54 2.86 -6.24
C ASP A 306 -5.77 3.35 -7.02
N GLN A 307 -6.32 2.49 -7.88
CA GLN A 307 -7.51 2.79 -8.68
C GLN A 307 -8.77 3.13 -7.86
N ASP A 308 -8.85 2.71 -6.59
CA ASP A 308 -9.96 3.01 -5.68
C ASP A 308 -9.66 4.25 -4.82
N GLY A 309 -8.52 4.91 -5.02
CA GLY A 309 -8.09 6.07 -4.26
C GLY A 309 -7.52 5.75 -2.88
N LYS A 310 -7.22 4.47 -2.57
CA LYS A 310 -6.59 4.07 -1.30
C LYS A 310 -5.23 4.73 -1.18
N LEU A 311 -4.88 5.18 0.02
CA LEU A 311 -3.75 6.06 0.26
C LEU A 311 -2.50 5.25 0.65
N PHE A 312 -1.36 5.61 0.04
CA PHE A 312 -0.04 5.09 0.35
C PHE A 312 0.96 6.24 0.45
N VAL A 313 1.58 6.41 1.60
CA VAL A 313 2.60 7.43 1.85
C VAL A 313 3.95 6.74 1.99
N TYR A 314 4.92 7.20 1.22
CA TYR A 314 6.26 6.65 1.18
C TYR A 314 7.28 7.70 1.61
N SER A 315 8.30 7.25 2.35
CA SER A 315 9.52 8.04 2.61
C SER A 315 10.67 7.51 1.77
N ARG A 316 11.53 8.41 1.28
CA ARG A 316 12.68 8.04 0.45
C ARG A 316 13.76 7.39 1.30
N LEU A 317 14.27 6.24 0.85
CA LEU A 317 15.42 5.57 1.48
C LEU A 317 16.72 5.88 0.72
N SER A 318 16.69 5.76 -0.60
CA SER A 318 17.88 5.97 -1.44
C SER A 318 17.49 6.21 -2.91
N GLY A 319 18.46 6.61 -3.73
CA GLY A 319 18.33 6.62 -5.19
C GLY A 319 18.57 5.25 -5.85
N ASP A 320 18.78 4.19 -5.07
CA ASP A 320 19.06 2.85 -5.61
C ASP A 320 17.79 2.24 -6.23
N THR A 321 17.96 1.56 -7.35
CA THR A 321 16.91 0.89 -8.10
C THR A 321 17.10 -0.63 -8.14
N ASN A 322 18.15 -1.15 -7.49
CA ASN A 322 18.38 -2.57 -7.37
C ASN A 322 17.48 -3.17 -6.28
N PRO A 323 16.77 -4.27 -6.56
CA PRO A 323 16.13 -5.05 -5.52
C PRO A 323 17.10 -5.52 -4.44
N THR A 324 16.59 -5.70 -3.22
CA THR A 324 17.39 -6.19 -2.11
C THR A 324 17.93 -7.58 -2.46
N GLN A 325 19.23 -7.76 -2.26
CA GLN A 325 19.91 -9.04 -2.38
C GLN A 325 19.67 -9.83 -1.08
N TYR A 326 19.13 -11.05 -1.19
CA TYR A 326 18.73 -11.87 -0.03
C TYR A 326 19.66 -13.07 0.19
N GLU A 327 20.73 -13.20 -0.59
CA GLU A 327 21.67 -14.33 -0.59
C GLU A 327 22.35 -14.48 0.79
N ASP A 328 22.69 -13.38 1.44
CA ASP A 328 23.41 -13.36 2.72
C ASP A 328 22.52 -13.62 3.94
N LYS A 329 21.19 -13.70 3.77
CA LYS A 329 20.29 -13.93 4.90
C LYS A 329 20.45 -15.37 5.41
N ALA A 330 20.65 -15.57 6.71
CA ALA A 330 20.79 -16.92 7.27
C ALA A 330 19.47 -17.72 7.18
N SER A 331 19.56 -19.01 6.85
CA SER A 331 18.41 -19.94 6.88
C SER A 331 18.48 -20.86 8.08
N ASP A 332 18.25 -20.27 9.24
CA ASP A 332 18.43 -20.89 10.55
C ASP A 332 17.17 -20.86 11.42
N LEU A 333 16.00 -20.51 10.84
CA LEU A 333 14.74 -20.32 11.57
C LEU A 333 14.84 -19.29 12.71
N GLY A 334 15.82 -18.38 12.66
CA GLY A 334 16.12 -17.40 13.70
C GLY A 334 16.84 -17.98 14.93
N LEU A 335 17.29 -19.23 14.89
CA LEU A 335 17.96 -19.90 16.02
C LEU A 335 19.29 -19.25 16.39
N GLY A 336 20.06 -18.73 15.43
CA GLY A 336 21.33 -18.05 15.69
C GLY A 336 21.14 -16.80 16.53
N GLN A 337 20.20 -15.93 16.14
CA GLN A 337 19.88 -14.71 16.89
C GLN A 337 19.34 -15.00 18.30
N LEU A 338 18.56 -16.09 18.44
CA LEU A 338 18.02 -16.52 19.73
C LEU A 338 19.14 -16.99 20.68
N MET A 339 20.14 -17.70 20.16
CA MET A 339 21.31 -18.12 20.92
C MET A 339 22.21 -16.94 21.29
N GLU A 340 22.44 -15.99 20.38
CA GLU A 340 23.19 -14.76 20.68
C GLU A 340 22.51 -13.92 21.78
N GLY A 341 21.19 -13.77 21.72
CA GLY A 341 20.40 -13.09 22.75
C GLY A 341 20.45 -13.80 24.11
N LEU A 342 20.40 -15.13 24.13
CA LEU A 342 20.54 -15.94 25.35
C LEU A 342 21.93 -15.83 25.98
N VAL A 343 22.99 -15.84 25.15
CA VAL A 343 24.37 -15.69 25.61
C VAL A 343 24.62 -14.28 26.14
N ALA A 344 24.10 -13.24 25.46
CA ALA A 344 24.18 -11.85 25.92
C ALA A 344 23.42 -11.63 27.24
N GLY A 345 22.25 -12.27 27.41
CA GLY A 345 21.47 -12.21 28.65
C GLY A 345 22.08 -13.00 29.83
N PHE A 346 22.97 -13.96 29.56
CA PHE A 346 23.70 -14.72 30.59
C PHE A 346 25.02 -14.06 31.02
N MET A 347 25.56 -13.15 30.21
CA MET A 347 26.81 -12.43 30.46
C MET A 347 26.61 -10.97 30.93
N GLY A 348 25.36 -10.55 31.15
CA GLY A 348 24.97 -9.22 31.64
C GLY A 348 24.75 -9.17 33.14
#